data_AF-A0A4R3NCV9-F1
#
_entry.id   AF-A0A4R3NCV9-F1
#
_cell.length_a   1.000
_cell.length_b   1.000
_cell.length_c   1.000
_cell.angle_alpha   90.00
_cell.angle_beta   90.00
_cell.angle_gamma   90.00
#
_symmetry.space_group_name_H-M   'P 1'
#
loop_
_entity.id
_entity.type
_entity.pdbx_description
1 polymer ?
#
loop_
_entity_poly.entity_id
_entity_poly.type
_entity_poly.pdbx_seq_one_letter_code
_entity_poly.pdbx_strand_id
1 'polypeptide(L)'
;FYNFNASVMKMGLYRDFRKDDPDQPGFIRFASGLGDDFFQQATSEVRIQEKDRNGYPRWRWKLPDGQRNEVLDMLNQSRAAAIRLGVPYWSDDEWDARAEALSKKEPEAQGDLEDLIGSLATAVNAVSQAGKPEPDNRPSDRVAAAMRRAERAHQRNQQD
;
A
#
# COMPACT_ATOMS: atom_id res chain seq x y z
N PHE A 1 0.49 -7.83 2.42
CA PHE A 1 0.85 -6.94 3.55
C PHE A 1 2.35 -6.65 3.48
N TYR A 2 2.73 -5.37 3.38
CA TYR A 2 4.14 -4.99 3.51
C TYR A 2 4.52 -5.11 4.98
N ASN A 3 5.38 -6.08 5.32
CA ASN A 3 5.97 -6.16 6.64
C ASN A 3 7.12 -5.14 6.71
N PHE A 4 6.92 -4.05 7.44
CA PHE A 4 7.99 -3.13 7.79
C PHE A 4 8.47 -3.41 9.22
N ASN A 5 9.69 -3.01 9.56
CA ASN A 5 10.28 -3.27 10.87
C ASN A 5 9.61 -2.40 11.97
N ALA A 6 8.38 -2.79 12.34
CA ALA A 6 7.50 -2.02 13.23
C ALA A 6 8.13 -1.76 14.60
N SER A 7 8.91 -2.70 15.14
CA SER A 7 9.61 -2.50 16.41
C SER A 7 10.62 -1.35 16.34
N VAL A 8 11.39 -1.25 15.26
CA VAL A 8 12.36 -0.15 15.07
C VAL A 8 11.63 1.17 14.80
N MET A 9 10.56 1.14 14.01
CA MET A 9 9.74 2.33 13.75
C MET A 9 9.12 2.88 15.04
N LYS A 10 8.54 2.01 15.88
CA LYS A 10 8.01 2.38 17.21
C LYS A 10 9.10 3.01 18.08
N MET A 11 10.29 2.41 18.16
CA MET A 11 11.41 3.01 18.90
C MET A 11 11.77 4.41 18.39
N GLY A 12 11.85 4.58 17.07
CA GLY A 12 12.12 5.88 16.45
C GLY A 12 11.04 6.91 16.74
N LEU A 13 9.77 6.51 16.64
CA LEU A 13 8.62 7.39 16.88
C LEU A 13 8.55 7.87 18.34
N TYR A 14 8.72 6.97 19.31
CA TYR A 14 8.72 7.34 20.73
C TYR A 14 9.90 8.24 21.12
N ARG A 15 11.05 8.06 20.45
CA ARG A 15 12.17 8.99 20.57
C ARG A 15 11.79 10.37 20.01
N ASP A 16 11.16 10.40 18.84
CA ASP A 16 10.80 11.62 18.12
C ASP A 16 9.71 12.43 18.85
N PHE A 17 8.78 11.79 19.58
CA PHE A 17 7.79 12.48 20.42
C PHE A 17 8.37 13.34 21.56
N ARG A 18 9.63 13.12 21.94
CA ARG A 18 10.28 13.89 23.01
C ARG A 18 10.93 15.18 22.53
N LYS A 19 10.92 15.43 21.23
CA LYS A 19 11.58 16.60 20.64
C LYS A 19 10.65 17.79 20.69
N ASP A 20 11.22 18.91 21.08
CA ASP A 20 10.57 20.21 21.20
C ASP A 20 11.13 21.25 20.20
N ASP A 21 12.38 21.07 19.78
CA ASP A 21 13.04 21.88 18.76
C ASP A 21 12.54 21.54 17.33
N PRO A 22 11.87 22.49 16.64
CA PRO A 22 11.38 22.30 15.28
C PRO A 22 12.47 22.03 14.24
N ASP A 23 13.69 22.51 14.47
CA ASP A 23 14.81 22.35 13.54
C ASP A 23 15.53 21.01 13.74
N GLN A 24 15.16 20.26 14.77
CA GLN A 24 15.77 18.96 15.05
C GLN A 24 15.26 17.89 14.07
N PRO A 25 16.15 17.08 13.44
CA PRO A 25 15.74 16.03 12.51
C PRO A 25 14.77 15.05 13.14
N GLY A 26 13.58 14.91 12.53
CA GLY A 26 12.51 14.05 13.03
C GLY A 26 11.70 14.65 14.18
N PHE A 27 11.67 15.97 14.34
CA PHE A 27 10.62 16.67 15.07
C PHE A 27 9.25 16.38 14.45
N ILE A 28 8.20 16.28 15.28
CA ILE A 28 6.83 15.99 14.84
C ILE A 28 5.94 17.15 15.24
N ARG A 29 5.39 17.86 14.25
CA ARG A 29 4.40 18.90 14.47
C ARG A 29 2.99 18.30 14.41
N PHE A 30 2.22 18.50 15.47
CA PHE A 30 0.81 18.10 15.51
C PHE A 30 -0.11 19.26 15.15
N ALA A 31 -1.23 18.93 14.51
CA ALA A 31 -2.32 19.87 14.31
C ALA A 31 -3.03 20.19 15.63
N SER A 32 -3.63 21.37 15.73
CA SER A 32 -4.48 21.74 16.86
C SER A 32 -5.79 20.96 16.86
N GLY A 33 -6.32 20.63 18.04
CA GLY A 33 -7.68 20.08 18.19
C GLY A 33 -7.83 18.56 18.01
N LEU A 34 -6.74 17.80 18.01
CA LEU A 34 -6.80 16.32 17.86
C LEU A 34 -7.45 15.60 19.06
N GLY A 35 -7.48 16.22 20.24
CA GLY A 35 -8.04 15.65 21.47
C GLY A 35 -7.16 14.60 22.14
N ASP A 36 -7.48 14.24 23.38
CA ASP A 36 -6.65 13.36 24.21
C ASP A 36 -6.58 11.91 23.69
N ASP A 37 -7.68 11.39 23.14
CA ASP A 37 -7.76 10.04 22.59
C ASP A 37 -6.70 9.81 21.50
N PHE A 38 -6.44 10.81 20.65
CA PHE A 38 -5.40 10.73 19.64
C PHE A 38 -4.03 10.46 20.26
N PHE A 39 -3.67 11.23 21.30
CA PHE A 39 -2.36 11.11 21.95
C PHE A 39 -2.26 9.83 22.78
N GLN A 40 -3.35 9.42 23.45
CA GLN A 40 -3.42 8.14 24.16
C GLN A 40 -3.17 6.97 23.21
N GLN A 41 -3.80 6.96 22.04
CA GLN A 41 -3.60 5.92 21.02
C GLN A 41 -2.22 6.01 20.34
N ALA A 42 -1.67 7.22 20.17
CA ALA A 42 -0.32 7.41 19.62
C ALA A 42 0.77 6.82 20.52
N THR A 43 0.52 6.75 21.83
CA THR A 43 1.45 6.22 22.84
C THR A 43 0.93 4.97 23.55
N SER A 44 0.01 4.23 22.93
CA SER A 44 -0.72 3.18 23.64
C SER A 44 0.09 1.91 23.91
N GLU A 45 1.13 1.63 23.14
CA GLU A 45 1.96 0.43 23.34
C GLU A 45 3.15 0.67 24.26
N VAL A 46 3.43 -0.30 25.13
CA VAL A 46 4.59 -0.28 26.01
C VAL A 46 5.57 -1.37 25.65
N ARG A 47 6.87 -1.08 25.79
CA ARG A 47 7.93 -2.06 25.56
C ARG A 47 8.27 -2.76 26.87
N ILE A 48 8.00 -4.06 26.94
CA ILE A 48 8.20 -4.88 28.13
C ILE A 48 9.16 -6.03 27.87
N GLN A 49 9.88 -6.45 28.91
CA GLN A 49 10.74 -7.63 28.85
C GLN A 49 9.92 -8.85 29.28
N GLU A 50 9.80 -9.83 28.39
CA GLU A 50 9.12 -11.10 28.64
C GLU A 50 10.10 -12.25 28.48
N LYS A 51 9.94 -13.31 29.27
CA LYS A 51 10.71 -14.54 29.08
C LYS A 51 10.07 -15.36 27.97
N ASP A 52 10.87 -15.81 27.02
CA ASP A 52 10.40 -16.79 26.03
C ASP A 52 10.19 -18.17 26.66
N ARG A 53 9.66 -19.13 25.88
CA ARG A 53 9.40 -20.50 26.36
C ARG A 53 10.65 -21.21 26.88
N ASN A 54 11.83 -20.76 26.48
CA ASN A 54 13.12 -21.32 26.88
C ASN A 54 13.76 -20.52 28.03
N GLY A 55 13.05 -19.53 28.58
CA GLY A 55 13.49 -18.70 29.70
C GLY A 55 14.35 -17.50 29.33
N TYR A 56 14.64 -17.25 28.04
CA TYR A 56 15.47 -16.12 27.62
C TYR A 56 14.65 -14.81 27.60
N PRO A 57 15.19 -13.70 28.15
CA PRO A 57 14.50 -12.42 28.10
C PRO A 57 14.45 -11.88 26.67
N ARG A 58 13.26 -11.49 26.23
CA ARG A 58 13.00 -10.81 24.95
C ARG A 58 12.14 -9.58 25.18
N TRP A 59 12.49 -8.50 24.49
CA TRP A 59 11.67 -7.29 24.50
C TRP A 59 10.55 -7.43 23.50
N ARG A 60 9.32 -7.18 23.94
CA ARG A 60 8.13 -7.13 23.10
C ARG A 60 7.39 -5.82 23.31
N TRP A 61 6.70 -5.37 22.26
CA TRP A 61 5.71 -4.31 22.38
C TRP A 61 4.38 -4.95 22.75
N LYS A 62 3.73 -4.42 23.78
CA LYS A 62 2.44 -4.88 24.28
C LYS A 62 1.47 -3.71 24.27
N LEU A 63 0.31 -3.93 23.68
CA LEU A 63 -0.86 -3.06 23.84
C LEU A 63 -1.54 -3.43 25.17
N PRO A 64 -1.68 -2.50 26.14
CA PRO A 64 -2.44 -2.72 27.36
C PRO A 64 -3.93 -2.96 27.06
N ASP A 65 -4.60 -3.71 27.94
CA ASP A 65 -6.01 -4.05 27.77
C ASP A 65 -6.89 -2.79 27.80
N GLY A 66 -7.89 -2.74 26.91
CA GLY A 66 -8.80 -1.60 26.79
C GLY A 66 -8.24 -0.40 26.01
N GLN A 67 -6.99 -0.48 25.52
CA GLN A 67 -6.40 0.57 24.69
C GLN A 67 -6.54 0.27 23.20
N ARG A 68 -6.52 1.35 22.41
CA ARG A 68 -6.54 1.35 20.94
C ARG A 68 -5.19 1.86 20.41
N ASN A 69 -4.74 1.38 19.26
CA ASN A 69 -3.41 1.68 18.72
C ASN A 69 -3.42 2.11 17.24
N GLU A 70 -4.60 2.38 16.69
CA GLU A 70 -4.78 2.73 15.29
C GLU A 70 -3.99 3.99 14.92
N VAL A 71 -3.92 4.98 15.82
CA VAL A 71 -3.11 6.18 15.62
C VAL A 71 -1.61 5.84 15.57
N LEU A 72 -1.10 5.04 16.50
CA LEU A 72 0.30 4.59 16.50
C LEU A 72 0.65 3.84 15.21
N ASP A 73 -0.21 2.94 14.75
CA ASP A 73 0.02 2.16 13.54
C ASP A 73 -0.08 3.04 12.27
N MET A 74 -1.00 3.99 12.23
CA MET A 74 -1.12 4.98 11.17
C MET A 74 0.13 5.87 11.07
N LEU A 75 0.64 6.38 12.20
CA LEU A 75 1.89 7.16 12.23
C LEU A 75 3.09 6.34 11.73
N ASN A 76 3.21 5.09 12.16
CA ASN A 76 4.29 4.21 11.73
C ASN A 76 4.23 3.88 10.23
N GLN A 77 3.03 3.60 9.70
CA GLN A 77 2.85 3.34 8.27
C GLN A 77 3.12 4.58 7.43
N SER A 78 2.63 5.74 7.85
CA SER A 78 2.90 7.03 7.20
C SER A 78 4.41 7.31 7.15
N ARG A 79 5.13 7.07 8.25
CA ARG A 79 6.59 7.22 8.28
C ARG A 79 7.30 6.23 7.37
N ALA A 80 6.90 4.96 7.38
CA ALA A 80 7.47 3.95 6.49
C ALA A 80 7.27 4.32 5.01
N ALA A 81 6.09 4.82 4.66
CA ALA A 81 5.78 5.32 3.33
C ALA A 81 6.63 6.55 2.96
N ALA A 82 6.77 7.53 3.86
CA ALA A 82 7.61 8.70 3.64
C ALA A 82 9.07 8.32 3.37
N ILE A 83 9.63 7.39 4.16
CA ILE A 83 11.00 6.87 3.95
C ILE A 83 11.10 6.14 2.60
N ARG A 84 10.11 5.30 2.27
CA ARG A 84 10.05 4.57 0.99
C ARG A 84 10.04 5.53 -0.21
N LEU A 85 9.35 6.65 -0.10
CA LEU A 85 9.24 7.69 -1.12
C LEU A 85 10.41 8.68 -1.11
N GLY A 86 11.33 8.57 -0.15
CA GLY A 86 12.48 9.47 -0.03
C GLY A 86 12.16 10.86 0.53
N VAL A 87 10.93 11.09 1.00
CA VAL A 87 10.44 12.41 1.47
C VAL A 87 11.38 13.10 2.48
N PRO A 88 11.94 12.40 3.49
CA PRO A 88 12.85 13.05 4.44
C PRO A 88 14.18 13.52 3.83
N TYR A 89 14.47 13.14 2.59
CA TYR A 89 15.72 13.45 1.89
C TYR A 89 15.52 14.37 0.69
N TRP A 90 14.30 14.88 0.48
CA TRP A 90 14.04 15.80 -0.61
C TRP A 90 14.77 17.12 -0.41
N SER A 91 15.38 17.63 -1.49
CA SER A 91 15.90 18.99 -1.54
C SER A 91 14.77 20.01 -1.67
N ASP A 92 15.10 21.29 -1.47
CA ASP A 92 14.16 22.39 -1.68
C ASP A 92 13.62 22.41 -3.13
N ASP A 93 14.48 22.15 -4.13
CA ASP A 93 14.08 22.05 -5.53
C ASP A 93 13.07 20.91 -5.78
N GLU A 94 13.23 19.76 -5.11
CA GLU A 94 12.30 18.63 -5.21
C GLU A 94 10.94 18.96 -4.56
N TRP A 95 10.96 19.69 -3.44
CA TRP A 95 9.75 20.20 -2.79
C TRP A 95 9.00 21.20 -3.70
N ASP A 96 9.72 22.15 -4.30
CA ASP A 96 9.16 23.15 -5.21
C ASP A 96 8.53 22.49 -6.45
N ALA A 97 9.25 21.54 -7.07
CA ALA A 97 8.74 20.79 -8.21
C ALA A 97 7.45 20.01 -7.84
N ARG A 98 7.37 19.45 -6.63
CA ARG A 98 6.17 18.74 -6.17
C ARG A 98 5.01 19.69 -5.91
N ALA A 99 5.28 20.86 -5.32
CA ALA A 99 4.28 21.89 -5.07
C ALA A 99 3.69 22.43 -6.39
N GLU A 100 4.53 22.70 -7.38
CA GLU A 100 4.10 23.13 -8.72
C GLU A 100 3.27 22.05 -9.43
N ALA A 101 3.68 20.78 -9.33
CA ALA A 101 2.90 19.68 -9.88
C ALA A 101 1.51 19.55 -9.21
N LEU A 102 1.43 19.82 -7.89
CA LEU A 102 0.17 19.81 -7.16
C LEU A 102 -0.72 21.00 -7.50
N SER A 103 -0.15 22.19 -7.72
CA SER A 103 -0.93 23.39 -8.06
C SER A 103 -1.55 23.34 -9.46
N LYS A 104 -0.94 22.55 -10.37
CA LYS A 104 -1.45 22.32 -11.73
C LYS A 104 -2.53 21.25 -11.80
N LYS A 105 -2.74 20.47 -10.74
CA LYS A 105 -3.78 19.46 -10.73
C LYS A 105 -5.13 20.19 -10.67
N GLU A 106 -5.92 20.06 -11.73
CA GLU A 106 -7.29 20.59 -11.72
C GLU A 106 -8.04 20.05 -10.50
N PRO A 107 -8.92 20.86 -9.87
CA PRO A 107 -9.77 20.34 -8.81
C PRO A 107 -10.49 19.11 -9.35
N GLU A 108 -10.58 18.06 -8.54
CA GLU A 108 -11.33 16.88 -8.94
C GLU A 108 -12.79 17.32 -9.11
N ALA A 109 -13.16 17.66 -10.35
CA ALA A 109 -14.53 17.85 -10.73
C ALA A 109 -15.17 16.49 -10.53
N GLN A 110 -15.84 16.33 -9.39
CA GLN A 110 -16.74 15.22 -9.18
C GLN A 110 -17.80 15.38 -10.27
N GLY A 111 -17.62 14.66 -11.38
CA GLY A 111 -18.60 14.61 -12.45
C GLY A 111 -19.96 14.25 -11.86
N ASP A 112 -21.02 14.82 -12.41
CA ASP A 112 -22.36 14.42 -12.02
C ASP A 112 -22.64 12.97 -12.46
N LEU A 113 -23.82 12.46 -12.09
CA LEU A 113 -24.21 11.09 -12.45
C LEU A 113 -24.22 10.93 -13.98
N GLU A 114 -24.63 11.97 -14.71
CA GLU A 114 -24.68 11.99 -16.17
C GLU A 114 -23.28 11.88 -16.81
N ASP A 115 -22.27 12.58 -16.29
CA ASP A 115 -20.87 12.51 -16.73
C ASP A 115 -20.27 11.12 -16.48
N LEU A 116 -20.60 10.51 -15.33
CA LEU A 116 -20.16 9.15 -15.01
C LEU A 116 -20.78 8.12 -15.96
N ILE A 117 -22.07 8.27 -16.28
CA ILE A 117 -22.77 7.39 -17.23
C ILE A 117 -22.22 7.59 -18.65
N GLY A 118 -21.96 8.84 -19.06
CA GLY A 118 -21.38 9.17 -20.36
C GLY A 118 -19.97 8.60 -20.55
N SER A 119 -19.11 8.73 -19.55
CA SER A 119 -17.76 8.14 -19.56
C SER A 119 -17.81 6.61 -19.58
N LEU A 120 -18.71 5.98 -18.82
CA LEU A 120 -18.94 4.53 -18.84
C LEU A 120 -19.44 4.07 -20.21
N ALA A 121 -20.41 4.76 -20.81
CA ALA A 121 -20.93 4.44 -22.14
C ALA A 121 -19.84 4.55 -23.22
N THR A 122 -18.96 5.54 -23.09
CA THR A 122 -17.81 5.74 -24.00
C THR A 122 -16.80 4.59 -23.86
N ALA A 123 -16.49 4.19 -22.62
CA ALA A 123 -15.60 3.05 -22.36
C ALA A 123 -16.20 1.73 -22.85
N VAL A 124 -17.51 1.51 -22.63
CA VAL A 124 -18.22 0.31 -23.12
C VAL A 124 -18.20 0.24 -24.65
N ASN A 125 -18.44 1.37 -25.34
CA ASN A 125 -18.36 1.43 -26.80
C ASN A 125 -16.94 1.15 -27.32
N ALA A 126 -15.91 1.69 -26.68
CA ALA A 126 -14.52 1.43 -27.05
C ALA A 126 -14.16 -0.05 -26.89
N VAL A 127 -14.61 -0.70 -25.82
CA VAL A 127 -14.43 -2.14 -25.59
C VAL A 127 -15.21 -2.98 -26.61
N SER A 128 -16.45 -2.59 -26.95
CA SER A 128 -17.24 -3.27 -27.99
C SER A 128 -16.63 -3.14 -29.39
N GLN A 129 -15.97 -2.02 -29.70
CA GLN A 129 -15.27 -1.84 -30.98
C GLN A 129 -13.93 -2.59 -31.05
N ALA A 130 -13.22 -2.72 -29.92
CA ALA A 130 -12.01 -3.54 -29.83
C ALA A 130 -12.29 -5.06 -29.87
N GLY A 131 -13.56 -5.46 -29.70
CA GLY A 131 -14.00 -6.86 -29.58
C GLY A 131 -14.63 -7.49 -30.80
N LYS A 132 -14.48 -6.96 -32.03
CA LYS A 132 -14.77 -7.71 -33.25
C LYS A 132 -13.51 -8.43 -33.74
N PRO A 133 -13.23 -9.68 -33.32
CA PRO A 133 -12.29 -10.49 -34.06
C PRO A 133 -12.89 -10.79 -35.43
N GLU A 134 -12.14 -10.46 -36.48
CA GLU A 134 -12.29 -11.07 -37.80
C GLU A 134 -12.33 -12.60 -37.61
N PRO A 135 -13.21 -13.36 -38.30
CA PRO A 135 -13.40 -14.77 -38.02
C PRO A 135 -12.12 -15.55 -38.37
N ASP A 136 -11.26 -15.74 -37.36
CA ASP A 136 -10.07 -16.57 -37.48
C ASP A 136 -10.50 -18.03 -37.41
N ASN A 137 -10.68 -18.63 -38.59
CA ASN A 137 -11.06 -20.02 -38.76
C ASN A 137 -9.94 -21.02 -38.40
N ARG A 138 -8.89 -20.57 -37.69
CA ARG A 138 -7.81 -21.44 -37.20
C ARG A 138 -8.19 -22.03 -35.84
N PRO A 139 -8.13 -23.37 -35.68
CA PRO A 139 -8.40 -23.99 -34.38
C PRO A 139 -7.38 -23.50 -33.35
N SER A 140 -7.86 -23.08 -32.18
CA SER A 140 -7.00 -22.54 -31.12
C SER A 140 -5.83 -23.46 -30.78
N ASP A 141 -4.68 -22.89 -30.38
CA ASP A 141 -3.44 -23.63 -30.11
C ASP A 141 -3.60 -24.78 -29.11
N ARG A 142 -4.56 -24.66 -28.19
CA ARG A 142 -4.89 -25.71 -27.21
C ARG A 142 -5.60 -26.89 -27.87
N VAL A 143 -6.49 -26.63 -28.83
CA VAL A 143 -7.15 -27.66 -29.64
C VAL A 143 -6.15 -28.33 -30.58
N ALA A 144 -5.29 -27.55 -31.24
CA ALA A 144 -4.22 -28.10 -32.07
C ALA A 144 -3.22 -28.95 -31.27
N ALA A 145 -2.89 -28.54 -30.03
CA ALA A 145 -2.04 -29.32 -29.13
C ALA A 145 -2.72 -30.59 -28.61
N ALA A 146 -4.04 -30.56 -28.37
CA ALA A 146 -4.83 -31.72 -28.00
C ALA A 146 -4.90 -32.76 -29.13
N MET A 147 -5.14 -32.30 -30.36
CA MET A 147 -5.16 -33.16 -31.56
C MET A 147 -3.80 -33.84 -31.79
N ARG A 148 -2.69 -33.09 -31.69
CA ARG A 148 -1.33 -33.67 -31.78
C ARG A 148 -1.01 -34.67 -30.66
N ARG A 149 -1.59 -34.51 -29.47
CA ARG A 149 -1.44 -35.50 -28.38
C ARG A 149 -2.27 -36.75 -28.65
N ALA A 150 -3.49 -36.60 -29.16
CA ALA A 150 -4.35 -37.70 -29.53
C ALA A 150 -3.74 -38.54 -30.67
N GLU A 151 -3.18 -37.90 -31.70
CA GLU A 151 -2.48 -38.58 -32.80
C GLU A 151 -1.26 -39.37 -32.31
N ARG A 152 -0.44 -38.78 -31.43
CA ARG A 152 0.72 -39.49 -30.86
C ARG A 152 0.32 -40.67 -29.98
N ALA A 153 -0.78 -40.57 -29.26
CA ALA A 153 -1.32 -41.68 -28.47
C ALA A 153 -1.86 -42.80 -29.37
N HIS A 154 -2.52 -42.43 -30.48
CA HIS A 154 -3.03 -43.38 -31.45
C HIS A 154 -1.91 -44.14 -32.17
N GLN A 155 -0.84 -43.45 -32.56
CA GLN A 155 0.34 -44.07 -33.19
C GLN A 155 1.08 -45.03 -32.24
N ARG A 156 1.17 -44.71 -30.95
CA ARG A 156 1.75 -45.61 -29.93
C ARG A 156 0.96 -46.90 -29.78
N ASN A 157 -0.37 -46.82 -29.79
CA ASN A 157 -1.23 -47.99 -29.65
C ASN A 157 -1.34 -48.86 -30.93
N GLN A 158 -0.74 -48.43 -32.05
CA GLN A 158 -0.69 -49.21 -33.30
C GLN A 158 0.66 -49.91 -33.51
N GLN A 159 1.66 -49.67 -32.64
CA GLN A 159 3.01 -50.26 -32.73
C GLN A 159 3.26 -51.36 -31.69
N ASP A 160 2.26 -51.68 -30.87
CA ASP A 160 2.17 -52.89 -30.03
C ASP A 160 1.14 -53.86 -30.63
#